data_AF-A0AAW8HCJ0-F1
#
_entry.id   AF-A0AAW8HCJ0-F1
#
_cell.length_a   1.000
_cell.length_b   1.000
_cell.length_c   1.000
_cell.angle_alpha   90.00
_cell.angle_beta   90.00
_cell.angle_gamma   90.00
#
_symmetry.space_group_name_H-M   'P 1'
#
loop_
_entity.id
_entity.type
_entity.pdbx_description
1 polymer ?
#
loop_
_entity_poly.entity_id
_entity_poly.type
_entity_poly.pdbx_seq_one_letter_code
_entity_poly.pdbx_strand_id
1 'polypeptide(L)'
;MKKSWFVYMAIALAVIAFSFWDHIYPVKIIDVHRSTDSFGYDDIIVDHFPLTDRGRINWWLSQRDMLKKKYNIPSGQEFFLTVWDVGDGYLRDSPREDYFCFPDMTSEKNCIEKNKLLAVDTRFSDENKVNFIISDNKYIMDKKDGSITKERY
;
A
#
# COMPACT_ATOMS: atom_id res chain seq x y z
N MET A 1 11.83 -32.40 32.17
CA MET A 1 12.22 -31.00 31.86
C MET A 1 12.71 -30.77 30.43
N LYS A 2 12.41 -31.63 29.43
CA LYS A 2 12.92 -31.50 28.04
C LYS A 2 11.91 -30.96 27.02
N LYS A 3 10.62 -30.84 27.38
CA LYS A 3 9.55 -30.43 26.44
C LYS A 3 9.43 -28.92 26.26
N SER A 4 9.89 -28.11 27.22
CA SER A 4 9.76 -26.64 27.17
C SER A 4 10.71 -25.99 26.15
N TRP A 5 11.92 -26.54 25.98
CA TRP A 5 12.90 -26.04 25.01
C TRP A 5 12.36 -26.05 23.56
N PHE A 6 11.65 -27.11 23.18
CA PHE A 6 11.05 -27.21 21.84
C PHE A 6 10.00 -26.12 21.60
N VAL A 7 9.26 -25.72 22.64
CA VAL A 7 8.28 -24.63 22.55
C VAL A 7 8.99 -23.29 22.36
N TYR A 8 10.03 -22.98 23.14
CA TYR A 8 10.79 -21.75 22.97
C TYR A 8 11.50 -21.67 21.62
N MET A 9 12.04 -22.80 21.14
CA MET A 9 12.67 -22.88 19.83
C MET A 9 11.66 -22.68 18.69
N ALA A 10 10.45 -23.24 18.81
CA ALA A 10 9.38 -23.03 17.84
C ALA A 10 8.90 -21.57 17.82
N ILE A 11 8.76 -20.94 18.99
CA ILE A 11 8.40 -19.51 19.09
C ILE A 11 9.50 -18.65 18.45
N ALA A 12 10.78 -18.91 18.75
CA ALA A 12 11.89 -18.17 18.16
C ALA A 12 11.92 -18.29 16.63
N LEU A 13 11.71 -19.49 16.09
CA LEU A 13 11.63 -19.72 14.64
C LEU A 13 10.44 -18.99 14.01
N ALA A 14 9.28 -18.97 14.67
CA ALA A 14 8.11 -18.25 14.19
C ALA A 14 8.35 -16.72 14.15
N VAL A 15 8.99 -16.16 15.18
CA VAL A 15 9.34 -14.73 15.22
C VAL A 15 10.36 -14.40 14.12
N ILE A 16 11.37 -15.25 13.91
CA ILE A 16 12.35 -15.07 12.83
C ILE A 16 11.65 -15.12 11.47
N ALA A 17 10.84 -16.15 11.21
CA ALA A 17 10.10 -16.28 9.95
C ALA A 17 9.19 -15.08 9.69
N PHE A 18 8.47 -14.60 10.71
CA PHE A 18 7.65 -13.40 10.62
C PHE A 18 8.47 -12.14 10.32
N SER A 19 9.66 -12.01 10.91
CA SER A 19 10.54 -10.86 10.69
C SER A 19 11.15 -10.82 9.28
N PHE A 20 11.36 -11.97 8.66
CA PHE A 20 11.91 -12.09 7.30
C PHE A 20 10.84 -12.21 6.20
N TRP A 21 9.57 -12.23 6.57
CA TRP A 21 8.46 -12.46 5.65
C TRP A 21 8.48 -11.50 4.45
N ASP A 22 8.66 -10.21 4.71
CA ASP A 22 8.66 -9.16 3.67
C ASP A 22 9.83 -9.29 2.67
N HIS A 23 10.93 -9.94 3.06
CA HIS A 23 12.06 -10.23 2.16
C HIS A 23 11.83 -11.48 1.32
N ILE A 24 11.12 -12.48 1.87
CA ILE A 24 10.84 -13.75 1.20
C ILE A 24 9.65 -13.60 0.24
N TYR A 25 8.71 -12.72 0.56
CA TYR A 25 7.47 -12.54 -0.19
C TYR A 25 7.33 -11.08 -0.68
N PRO A 26 8.13 -10.67 -1.69
CA PRO A 26 8.12 -9.30 -2.18
C PRO A 26 6.74 -8.95 -2.76
N VAL A 27 6.23 -7.76 -2.48
CA VAL A 27 4.96 -7.25 -3.02
C VAL A 27 4.95 -7.33 -4.54
N LYS A 28 3.91 -7.96 -5.08
CA LYS A 28 3.76 -8.11 -6.53
C LYS A 28 2.79 -7.05 -7.05
N ILE A 29 3.33 -6.08 -7.78
CA ILE A 29 2.51 -5.07 -8.46
C ILE A 29 1.88 -5.71 -9.69
N ILE A 30 0.55 -5.73 -9.73
CA ILE A 30 -0.26 -6.27 -10.82
C ILE A 30 -0.50 -5.18 -11.87
N ASP A 31 -0.92 -3.99 -11.43
CA ASP A 31 -1.20 -2.88 -12.33
C ASP A 31 -0.97 -1.51 -11.66
N VAL A 32 -0.90 -0.47 -12.48
CA VAL A 32 -0.82 0.93 -12.05
C VAL A 32 -1.74 1.76 -12.93
N HIS A 33 -2.75 2.36 -12.32
CA HIS A 33 -3.67 3.28 -12.99
C HIS A 33 -3.34 4.72 -12.61
N ARG A 34 -3.52 5.63 -13.56
CA ARG A 34 -3.38 7.07 -13.34
C ARG A 34 -4.71 7.72 -13.66
N SER A 35 -5.17 8.61 -12.80
CA SER A 35 -6.36 9.39 -13.10
C SER A 35 -6.09 10.30 -14.30
N THR A 36 -6.92 10.17 -15.35
CA THR A 36 -6.92 11.09 -16.50
C THR A 36 -7.58 12.42 -16.17
N ASP A 37 -8.52 12.41 -15.22
CA ASP A 37 -9.40 13.53 -14.93
C ASP A 37 -8.89 14.38 -13.75
N SER A 38 -8.10 13.78 -12.86
CA SER A 38 -7.54 14.45 -11.69
C SER A 38 -6.05 14.16 -11.60
N PHE A 39 -5.23 15.02 -12.22
CA PHE A 39 -3.78 14.89 -12.21
C PHE A 39 -3.26 14.72 -10.77
N GLY A 40 -2.30 13.82 -10.55
CA GLY A 40 -1.76 13.50 -9.22
C GLY A 40 -2.64 12.61 -8.34
N TYR A 41 -3.70 11.99 -8.88
CA TYR A 41 -4.29 10.79 -8.28
C TYR A 41 -3.81 9.56 -9.03
N ASP A 42 -3.17 8.65 -8.32
CA ASP A 42 -2.60 7.42 -8.88
C ASP A 42 -2.98 6.21 -8.02
N ASP A 43 -3.18 5.06 -8.66
CA ASP A 43 -3.58 3.83 -8.00
C ASP A 43 -2.58 2.70 -8.33
N ILE A 44 -2.12 1.98 -7.30
CA ILE A 44 -1.25 0.80 -7.44
C ILE A 44 -2.02 -0.43 -7.00
N ILE A 45 -2.09 -1.43 -7.86
CA ILE A 45 -2.84 -2.67 -7.60
C ILE A 45 -1.79 -3.74 -7.30
N VAL A 46 -1.92 -4.37 -6.14
CA VAL A 46 -0.97 -5.38 -5.67
C VAL A 46 -1.67 -6.70 -5.40
N ASP A 47 -0.96 -7.77 -5.68
CA ASP A 47 -1.20 -9.11 -5.16
C ASP A 47 -0.33 -9.17 -3.90
N HIS A 48 -0.98 -9.23 -2.73
CA HIS A 48 -0.46 -9.15 -1.36
C HIS A 48 0.33 -7.87 -0.95
N PHE A 49 0.41 -7.64 0.36
CA PHE A 49 1.04 -6.44 0.94
C PHE A 49 1.56 -6.65 2.37
N PRO A 50 2.48 -5.82 2.90
CA PRO A 50 2.98 -5.98 4.26
C PRO A 50 1.87 -5.92 5.30
N LEU A 51 1.97 -6.81 6.29
CA LEU A 51 0.92 -6.98 7.31
C LEU A 51 0.87 -5.85 8.33
N THR A 52 1.99 -5.17 8.57
CA THR A 52 2.09 -4.12 9.59
C THR A 52 2.08 -2.73 8.97
N ASP A 53 1.48 -1.75 9.65
CA ASP A 53 1.46 -0.35 9.19
C ASP A 53 2.86 0.16 8.87
N ARG A 54 3.85 -0.20 9.71
CA ARG A 54 5.26 0.13 9.47
C ARG A 54 5.81 -0.54 8.21
N GLY A 55 5.50 -1.81 7.98
CA GLY A 55 5.89 -2.53 6.77
C GLY A 55 5.32 -1.88 5.52
N ARG A 56 4.05 -1.45 5.55
CA ARG A 56 3.36 -0.77 4.45
C ARG A 56 4.02 0.56 4.10
N ILE A 57 4.31 1.38 5.11
CA ILE A 57 5.03 2.66 4.95
C ILE A 57 6.43 2.42 4.40
N ASN A 58 7.18 1.48 4.98
CA ASN A 58 8.54 1.16 4.55
C ASN A 58 8.58 0.65 3.11
N TRP A 59 7.61 -0.19 2.72
CA TRP A 59 7.48 -0.66 1.35
C TRP A 59 7.37 0.52 0.40
N TRP A 60 6.43 1.45 0.65
CA TRP A 60 6.29 2.64 -0.17
C TRP A 60 7.60 3.41 -0.26
N LEU A 61 8.20 3.75 0.89
CA LEU A 61 9.45 4.51 0.94
C LEU A 61 10.57 3.84 0.12
N SER A 62 10.66 2.51 0.15
CA SER A 62 11.66 1.74 -0.60
C SER A 62 11.40 1.63 -2.10
N GLN A 63 10.12 1.66 -2.52
CA GLN A 63 9.73 1.42 -3.91
C GLN A 63 9.55 2.70 -4.73
N ARG A 64 9.47 3.87 -4.09
CA ARG A 64 9.23 5.18 -4.74
C ARG A 64 10.06 5.41 -6.00
N ASP A 65 11.36 5.20 -5.95
CA ASP A 65 12.25 5.46 -7.09
C ASP A 65 11.99 4.49 -8.25
N MET A 66 11.75 3.22 -7.93
CA MET A 66 11.38 2.20 -8.90
C MET A 66 10.03 2.53 -9.55
N LEU A 67 9.04 2.89 -8.75
CA LEU A 67 7.70 3.27 -9.19
C LEU A 67 7.74 4.49 -10.11
N LYS A 68 8.53 5.51 -9.75
CA LYS A 68 8.70 6.70 -10.56
C LYS A 68 9.41 6.40 -11.88
N LYS A 69 10.48 5.61 -11.84
CA LYS A 69 11.26 5.27 -13.04
C LYS A 69 10.47 4.38 -14.02
N LYS A 70 9.76 3.38 -13.51
CA LYS A 70 9.10 2.36 -14.33
C LYS A 70 7.70 2.76 -14.78
N TYR A 71 6.93 3.38 -13.89
CA TYR A 71 5.52 3.66 -14.10
C TYR A 71 5.20 5.17 -14.13
N ASN A 72 6.20 6.04 -13.90
CA ASN A 72 6.02 7.49 -13.79
C ASN A 72 5.00 7.92 -12.72
N ILE A 73 4.88 7.14 -11.65
CA ILE A 73 4.06 7.48 -10.47
C ILE A 73 4.95 7.75 -9.24
N PRO A 74 4.58 8.70 -8.36
CA PRO A 74 3.41 9.57 -8.49
C PRO A 74 3.58 10.55 -9.67
N SER A 75 2.46 10.88 -10.31
CA SER A 75 2.43 11.66 -11.55
C SER A 75 2.68 13.15 -11.31
N GLY A 76 2.32 13.67 -10.13
CA GLY A 76 2.51 15.07 -9.72
C GLY A 76 3.57 15.31 -8.65
N GLN A 77 3.94 16.58 -8.45
CA GLN A 77 4.74 17.01 -7.29
C GLN A 77 3.93 16.84 -5.99
N GLU A 78 2.66 17.27 -6.03
CA GLU A 78 1.64 16.99 -5.03
C GLU A 78 0.70 15.90 -5.55
N PHE A 79 0.50 14.85 -4.75
CA PHE A 79 -0.24 13.67 -5.17
C PHE A 79 -1.01 13.04 -4.01
N PHE A 80 -2.03 12.27 -4.40
CA PHE A 80 -2.74 11.33 -3.55
C PHE A 80 -2.67 9.96 -4.22
N LEU A 81 -1.91 9.05 -3.64
CA LEU A 81 -1.69 7.72 -4.20
C LEU A 81 -2.35 6.66 -3.33
N THR A 82 -3.10 5.74 -3.92
CA THR A 82 -3.72 4.63 -3.18
C THR A 82 -3.12 3.29 -3.64
N VAL A 83 -2.81 2.42 -2.69
CA VAL A 83 -2.46 1.02 -2.94
C VAL A 83 -3.67 0.16 -2.60
N TRP A 84 -4.08 -0.67 -3.54
CA TRP A 84 -5.25 -1.55 -3.48
C TRP A 84 -4.85 -3.01 -3.52
N ASP A 85 -5.56 -3.84 -2.76
CA ASP A 85 -5.47 -5.28 -2.90
C ASP A 85 -6.31 -5.73 -4.11
N VAL A 86 -5.73 -6.55 -4.98
CA VAL A 86 -6.44 -7.11 -6.13
C VAL A 86 -7.45 -8.19 -5.73
N GLY A 87 -7.28 -8.81 -4.55
CA GLY A 87 -8.13 -9.92 -4.09
C GLY A 87 -8.15 -11.08 -5.10
N ASP A 88 -9.35 -11.50 -5.51
CA ASP A 88 -9.54 -12.58 -6.49
C ASP A 88 -9.32 -12.17 -7.95
N GLY A 89 -8.91 -10.91 -8.20
CA GLY A 89 -8.69 -10.37 -9.54
C GLY A 89 -9.73 -9.34 -9.96
N TYR A 90 -9.61 -8.86 -11.20
CA TYR A 90 -10.55 -7.90 -11.76
C TYR A 90 -11.93 -8.52 -12.01
N LEU A 91 -12.96 -7.79 -11.60
CA LEU A 91 -14.37 -8.12 -11.67
C LEU A 91 -15.08 -7.22 -12.68
N ARG A 92 -16.23 -7.70 -13.17
CA ARG A 92 -17.17 -6.85 -13.92
C ARG A 92 -17.96 -6.00 -12.93
N ASP A 93 -18.21 -4.75 -13.29
CA ASP A 93 -19.04 -3.84 -12.50
C ASP A 93 -20.42 -4.44 -12.19
N SER A 94 -20.97 -4.07 -11.03
CA SER A 94 -22.26 -4.55 -10.53
C SER A 94 -22.97 -3.41 -9.80
N PRO A 95 -24.22 -3.08 -10.16
CA PRO A 95 -24.97 -2.02 -9.48
C PRO A 95 -25.37 -2.38 -8.02
N ARG A 96 -25.09 -3.62 -7.58
CA ARG A 96 -25.39 -4.10 -6.23
C ARG A 96 -24.19 -4.08 -5.30
N GLU A 97 -22.99 -4.03 -5.87
CA GLU A 97 -21.73 -4.13 -5.12
C GLU A 97 -20.98 -2.80 -5.22
N ASP A 98 -20.28 -2.43 -4.16
CA ASP A 98 -19.52 -1.18 -4.15
C ASP A 98 -18.06 -1.43 -4.56
N TYR A 99 -17.84 -1.77 -5.84
CA TYR A 99 -16.51 -2.00 -6.38
C TYR A 99 -15.76 -0.70 -6.71
N PHE A 100 -14.44 -0.78 -6.78
CA PHE A 100 -13.61 0.31 -7.31
C PHE A 100 -13.26 0.01 -8.76
N CYS A 101 -13.77 0.80 -9.69
CA CYS A 101 -13.61 0.60 -11.12
C CYS A 101 -12.63 1.61 -11.73
N PHE A 102 -11.82 1.14 -12.66
CA PHE A 102 -10.79 1.90 -13.36
C PHE A 102 -11.30 2.29 -14.75
N PRO A 103 -11.68 3.57 -14.99
CA PRO A 103 -12.29 4.00 -16.25
C PRO A 103 -11.33 3.98 -17.44
N ASP A 104 -10.01 3.94 -17.20
CA ASP A 104 -8.97 3.87 -18.22
C ASP A 104 -8.84 2.48 -18.85
N MET A 105 -9.39 1.45 -18.22
CA MET A 105 -9.41 0.09 -18.77
C MET A 105 -10.55 -0.11 -19.75
N THR A 106 -10.26 -0.68 -20.92
CA THR A 106 -11.26 -1.02 -21.95
C THR A 106 -11.96 -2.37 -21.72
N SER A 107 -11.44 -3.18 -20.80
CA SER A 107 -12.01 -4.48 -20.42
C SER A 107 -13.32 -4.31 -19.66
N GLU A 108 -14.30 -5.19 -19.90
CA GLU A 108 -15.51 -5.25 -19.07
C GLU A 108 -15.24 -5.70 -17.63
N LYS A 109 -14.10 -6.37 -17.39
CA LYS A 109 -13.57 -6.63 -16.06
C LYS A 109 -12.55 -5.56 -15.72
N ASN A 110 -13.01 -4.43 -15.18
CA ASN A 110 -12.21 -3.27 -14.85
C ASN A 110 -12.39 -2.80 -13.40
N CYS A 111 -13.00 -3.62 -12.54
CA CYS A 111 -13.22 -3.28 -11.15
C CYS A 111 -12.50 -4.24 -10.22
N ILE A 112 -12.23 -3.80 -8.99
CA ILE A 112 -11.72 -4.62 -7.90
C ILE A 112 -12.59 -4.43 -6.66
N GLU A 113 -12.51 -5.38 -5.73
CA GLU A 113 -13.09 -5.16 -4.39
C GLU A 113 -12.44 -3.94 -3.72
N LYS A 114 -13.23 -3.17 -2.96
CA LYS A 114 -12.72 -2.00 -2.24
C LYS A 114 -11.92 -2.40 -1.01
N ASN A 115 -10.65 -2.72 -1.23
CA ASN A 115 -9.71 -2.99 -0.15
C ASN A 115 -8.47 -2.09 -0.26
N LYS A 116 -8.53 -0.93 0.42
CA LYS A 116 -7.42 0.02 0.49
C LYS A 116 -6.39 -0.45 1.50
N LEU A 117 -5.15 -0.62 1.05
CA LEU A 117 -4.04 -1.07 1.88
C LEU A 117 -3.21 0.08 2.45
N LEU A 118 -3.03 1.13 1.66
CA LEU A 118 -2.28 2.33 2.03
C LEU A 118 -2.72 3.48 1.14
N ALA A 119 -2.91 4.67 1.71
CA ALA A 119 -2.89 5.90 0.93
C ALA A 119 -1.70 6.78 1.33
N VAL A 120 -1.07 7.41 0.36
CA VAL A 120 0.04 8.36 0.51
C VAL A 120 -0.43 9.71 0.00
N ASP A 121 -0.48 10.68 0.88
CA ASP A 121 -1.01 12.00 0.58
C ASP A 121 0.05 13.08 0.87
N THR A 122 0.46 13.75 -0.21
CA THR A 122 1.30 14.96 -0.15
C THR A 122 0.52 16.21 -0.59
N ARG A 123 -0.71 16.03 -1.06
CA ARG A 123 -1.54 17.07 -1.66
C ARG A 123 -2.34 17.83 -0.63
N PHE A 124 -2.90 17.13 0.35
CA PHE A 124 -3.69 17.73 1.44
C PHE A 124 -2.93 17.72 2.77
N SER A 125 -1.62 17.46 2.71
CA SER A 125 -0.69 17.59 3.84
C SER A 125 -0.05 18.97 3.86
N ASP A 126 0.46 19.39 5.03
CA ASP A 126 1.39 20.52 5.11
C ASP A 126 2.59 20.31 4.15
N GLU A 127 3.14 21.41 3.62
CA GLU A 127 4.20 21.40 2.59
C GLU A 127 5.38 20.46 2.93
N ASN A 128 5.78 20.42 4.21
CA ASN A 128 6.90 19.63 4.70
C ASN A 128 6.50 18.25 5.26
N LYS A 129 5.26 17.81 5.05
CA LYS A 129 4.72 16.57 5.59
C LYS A 129 4.30 15.59 4.49
N VAL A 130 4.23 14.32 4.86
CA VAL A 130 3.60 13.26 4.06
C VAL A 130 2.67 12.50 4.98
N ASN A 131 1.40 12.40 4.60
CA ASN A 131 0.42 11.61 5.30
C ASN A 131 0.42 10.18 4.76
N PHE A 132 0.44 9.19 5.64
CA PHE A 132 0.15 7.80 5.34
C PHE A 132 -1.14 7.40 6.04
N ILE A 133 -2.14 6.97 5.28
CA ILE A 133 -3.45 6.56 5.80
C ILE A 133 -3.58 5.06 5.62
N ILE A 134 -3.77 4.35 6.72
CA ILE A 134 -3.85 2.89 6.76
C ILE A 134 -5.04 2.52 7.65
N SER A 135 -6.12 2.04 7.03
CA SER A 135 -7.40 1.87 7.72
C SER A 135 -7.80 3.18 8.44
N ASP A 136 -8.02 3.14 9.76
CA ASP A 136 -8.37 4.31 10.57
C ASP A 136 -7.15 5.06 11.14
N ASN A 137 -5.93 4.60 10.83
CA ASN A 137 -4.70 5.20 11.33
C ASN A 137 -4.14 6.22 10.33
N LYS A 138 -3.74 7.38 10.85
CA LYS A 138 -2.95 8.37 10.10
C LYS A 138 -1.55 8.46 10.69
N TYR A 139 -0.55 8.40 9.83
CA TYR A 139 0.84 8.63 10.19
C TYR A 139 1.36 9.84 9.42
N ILE A 140 2.06 10.74 10.10
CA ILE A 140 2.63 11.94 9.51
C ILE A 140 4.13 11.82 9.54
N MET A 141 4.75 11.86 8.37
CA MET A 141 6.20 11.93 8.23
C MET A 141 6.64 13.37 7.98
N ASP A 142 7.62 13.84 8.74
CA ASP A 142 8.33 15.09 8.42
C ASP A 142 9.38 14.84 7.33
N LYS A 143 9.34 15.61 6.24
CA LYS A 143 10.26 15.48 5.11
C LYS A 143 11.71 15.87 5.49
N LYS A 144 11.91 16.67 6.55
CA LYS A 144 13.22 17.19 6.94
C LYS A 144 14.09 16.15 7.64
N ASP A 145 13.50 15.41 8.57
CA ASP A 145 14.22 14.44 9.40
C ASP A 145 13.72 13.00 9.23
N GLY A 146 12.63 12.78 8.49
CA GLY A 146 12.04 11.47 8.28
C GLY A 146 11.32 10.91 9.51
N SER A 147 11.15 11.70 10.57
CA SER A 147 10.42 11.29 11.77
C SER A 147 8.96 11.04 11.43
N ILE A 148 8.40 9.97 12.01
CA ILE A 148 7.01 9.56 11.77
C ILE A 148 6.26 9.56 13.10
N THR A 149 5.19 10.34 13.17
CA THR A 149 4.24 10.36 14.29
C THR A 149 2.92 9.73 13.87
N LYS A 150 2.23 9.09 14.83
CA LYS A 150 0.89 8.57 14.61
C LYS A 150 -0.13 9.56 15.16
N GLU A 151 -1.06 10.00 14.33
CA GLU A 151 -2.27 10.70 14.76
C GLU A 151 -3.40 9.69 14.97
N ARG A 152 -4.17 9.86 16.05
CA ARG A 152 -5.43 9.15 16.23
C ARG A 152 -6.55 10.06 15.74
N TYR A 153 -7.38 9.52 14.86
CA TYR A 153 -8.67 10.11 14.49
C TYR A 153 -9.68 9.88 15.62
#